data_AF-A0A9Q3HM64-F1
#
_entry.id   AF-A0A9Q3HM64-F1
#
_cell.length_a   1.000
_cell.length_b   1.000
_cell.length_c   1.000
_cell.angle_alpha   90.00
_cell.angle_beta   90.00
_cell.angle_gamma   90.00
#
_symmetry.space_group_name_H-M   'P 1'
#
loop_
_entity.id
_entity.type
_entity.pdbx_description
1 polymer ?
#
loop_
_entity_poly.entity_id
_entity_poly.type
_entity_poly.pdbx_seq_one_letter_code
_entity_poly.pdbx_strand_id
1 'polypeptide(L)'
;MTCAWWSSWRKDVIEYCHSCDRCQKANKATDKRSVLMIHIKEPSIPWEVVHMDWVTALPPGDDKSYNACLVIVDRYSKTQIFLTCHKDETALDTALLIWNRVISHTCLFKKIISDRDPKFL
;
A
#
# COMPACT_ATOMS: atom_id res chain seq x y z
N MET A 1 39.42 34.26 -7.12
CA MET A 1 40.06 33.09 -6.48
C MET A 1 39.64 33.07 -5.03
N THR A 2 38.76 32.17 -4.61
CA THR A 2 38.37 32.05 -3.19
C THR A 2 38.61 30.63 -2.72
N CYS A 3 39.89 30.25 -2.68
CA CYS A 3 40.31 29.03 -2.01
C CYS A 3 40.75 29.43 -0.60
N ALA A 4 39.95 29.10 0.39
CA ALA A 4 40.33 29.19 1.80
C ALA A 4 40.75 27.80 2.29
N TRP A 5 41.85 27.72 3.03
CA TRP A 5 42.40 26.47 3.54
C TRP A 5 42.73 26.59 5.03
N TRP A 6 42.28 25.63 5.82
CA TRP A 6 42.63 25.49 7.24
C TRP A 6 42.53 24.01 7.65
N SER A 7 43.13 23.60 8.77
CA SER A 7 43.31 22.18 9.11
C SER A 7 42.00 21.38 9.25
N SER A 8 40.89 22.01 9.67
CA SER A 8 39.59 21.37 9.92
C SER A 8 38.54 21.61 8.82
N TRP A 9 38.89 22.22 7.68
CA TRP A 9 37.90 22.71 6.70
C TRP A 9 36.85 21.68 6.26
N ARG A 10 37.26 20.41 6.13
CA ARG A 10 36.33 19.33 5.76
C ARG A 10 35.29 19.06 6.84
N LYS A 11 35.69 19.09 8.11
CA LYS A 11 34.78 18.84 9.24
C LYS A 11 33.73 19.94 9.33
N ASP A 12 34.17 21.19 9.22
CA ASP A 12 33.30 22.36 9.37
C ASP A 12 32.29 22.45 8.22
N VAL A 13 32.70 22.10 6.99
CA VAL A 13 31.77 22.00 5.85
C VAL A 13 30.75 20.88 6.04
N ILE A 14 31.17 19.71 6.55
CA ILE A 14 30.25 18.60 6.83
C ILE A 14 29.24 19.00 7.93
N GLU A 15 29.71 19.61 9.01
CA GLU A 15 28.87 20.09 10.11
C GLU A 15 27.87 21.17 9.66
N TYR A 16 28.31 22.10 8.81
CA TYR A 16 27.42 23.08 8.18
C TYR A 16 26.37 22.41 7.28
N CYS A 17 26.77 21.45 6.45
CA CYS A 17 25.84 20.72 5.60
C CYS A 17 24.81 19.92 6.42
N HIS A 18 25.19 19.39 7.59
CA HIS A 18 24.28 18.69 8.52
C HIS A 18 23.32 19.63 9.25
N SER A 19 23.76 20.84 9.60
CA SER A 19 22.93 21.84 10.30
C SER A 19 22.08 22.71 9.37
N CYS A 20 22.39 22.78 8.07
CA CYS A 20 21.67 23.59 7.11
C CYS A 20 20.33 22.97 6.69
N ASP A 21 19.22 23.55 7.15
CA ASP A 21 17.85 23.13 6.84
C ASP A 21 17.58 23.00 5.33
N ARG A 22 18.03 23.97 4.54
CA ARG A 22 17.85 23.98 3.08
C ARG A 22 18.56 22.81 2.41
N CYS A 23 19.78 22.49 2.85
CA CYS A 23 20.54 21.36 2.35
C CYS A 23 19.91 20.02 2.75
N GLN A 24 19.44 19.90 3.99
CA GLN A 24 18.79 18.67 4.48
C GLN A 24 17.46 18.39 3.80
N LYS A 25 16.67 19.41 3.47
CA LYS A 25 15.39 19.26 2.74
C LYS A 25 15.56 19.02 1.24
N ALA A 26 16.55 19.67 0.62
CA ALA A 26 16.74 19.59 -0.82
C ALA A 26 17.45 18.30 -1.26
N ASN A 27 18.40 17.80 -0.44
CA ASN A 27 19.18 16.63 -0.80
C ASN A 27 18.48 15.36 -0.33
N LYS A 28 18.26 14.42 -1.27
CA LYS A 28 17.79 13.09 -0.93
C LYS A 28 18.96 12.25 -0.43
N ALA A 29 18.75 11.50 0.65
CA ALA A 29 19.70 10.47 1.07
C ALA A 29 19.96 9.51 -0.11
N THR A 30 21.24 9.35 -0.49
CA THR A 30 21.65 8.49 -1.61
C THR A 30 21.96 7.06 -1.15
N ASP A 31 22.00 6.84 0.16
CA ASP A 31 22.14 5.50 0.71
C ASP A 31 20.96 4.63 0.25
N LYS A 32 21.28 3.40 -0.18
CA LYS A 32 20.25 2.38 -0.40
C LYS A 32 19.46 2.28 0.89
N ARG A 33 18.16 2.56 0.81
CA ARG A 33 17.21 2.27 1.87
C ARG A 33 17.31 0.78 2.22
N SER A 34 18.13 0.44 3.22
CA SER A 34 18.25 -0.89 3.81
C SER A 34 17.07 -1.13 4.75
N VAL A 35 15.86 -0.87 4.27
CA VAL A 35 14.67 -1.27 5.01
C VAL A 35 14.56 -2.77 4.93
N LEU A 36 14.58 -3.43 6.09
CA LEU A 36 14.23 -4.83 6.21
C LEU A 36 12.81 -5.00 5.67
N MET A 37 12.66 -5.79 4.61
CA MET A 37 11.35 -6.22 4.14
C MET A 37 10.69 -7.01 5.26
N ILE A 38 9.60 -6.46 5.81
CA ILE A 38 8.81 -7.17 6.82
C ILE A 38 8.13 -8.34 6.13
N HIS A 39 8.56 -9.55 6.46
CA HIS A 39 7.88 -10.75 6.00
C HIS A 39 6.59 -10.93 6.78
N ILE A 40 5.48 -11.04 6.06
CA ILE A 40 4.19 -11.33 6.67
C ILE A 40 4.07 -12.84 6.77
N LYS A 41 3.82 -13.35 7.98
CA LYS A 41 3.70 -14.79 8.28
C LYS A 41 2.69 -15.47 7.33
N GLU A 42 3.07 -16.62 6.79
CA GLU A 42 2.17 -17.43 5.97
C GLU A 42 1.05 -18.04 6.82
N PRO A 43 -0.21 -18.02 6.34
CA PRO A 43 -1.36 -18.64 7.01
C PRO A 43 -1.24 -20.16 7.03
N SER A 44 -1.96 -20.81 7.95
CA SER A 44 -2.00 -22.28 8.03
C SER A 44 -3.20 -22.89 7.32
N ILE A 45 -4.27 -22.12 7.12
CA ILE A 45 -5.50 -22.57 6.47
C ILE A 45 -5.94 -21.59 5.36
N PRO A 46 -6.65 -22.08 4.31
CA PRO A 46 -7.24 -21.22 3.29
C PRO A 46 -8.13 -20.13 3.89
N TRP A 47 -8.10 -18.94 3.29
CA TRP A 47 -8.93 -17.77 3.65
C TRP A 47 -8.67 -17.19 5.04
N GLU A 48 -7.63 -17.61 5.76
CA GLU A 48 -7.29 -17.02 7.06
C GLU A 48 -6.78 -15.58 6.92
N VAL A 49 -5.91 -15.36 5.93
CA VAL A 49 -5.27 -14.08 5.65
C VAL A 49 -5.53 -13.75 4.19
N VAL A 50 -6.20 -12.62 3.94
CA VAL A 50 -6.51 -12.17 2.58
C VAL A 50 -5.85 -10.85 2.26
N HIS A 51 -5.51 -10.68 0.99
CA HIS A 51 -5.13 -9.41 0.40
C HIS A 51 -6.33 -8.81 -0.29
N MET A 52 -6.58 -7.53 -0.06
CA MET A 52 -7.69 -6.81 -0.66
C MET A 52 -7.20 -5.53 -1.32
N ASP A 53 -7.63 -5.31 -2.56
CA ASP A 53 -7.23 -4.15 -3.35
C ASP A 53 -8.35 -3.72 -4.30
N TRP A 54 -8.41 -2.42 -4.60
CA TRP A 54 -9.37 -1.85 -5.55
C TRP A 54 -8.69 -1.50 -6.86
N VAL A 55 -9.17 -2.12 -7.93
CA VAL A 55 -8.87 -1.68 -9.28
C VAL A 55 -9.96 -0.70 -9.69
N THR A 56 -9.63 0.59 -9.71
CA THR A 56 -10.56 1.66 -10.10
C THR A 56 -10.24 2.22 -11.48
N ALA A 57 -11.09 3.11 -11.98
CA ALA A 57 -10.94 3.76 -13.30
C ALA A 57 -10.96 2.77 -14.48
N LEU A 58 -11.71 1.67 -14.32
CA LEU A 58 -12.02 0.78 -15.42
C LEU A 58 -13.03 1.46 -16.35
N PRO A 59 -12.98 1.19 -17.68
CA PRO A 59 -14.05 1.61 -18.57
C PRO A 59 -15.38 1.05 -18.04
N PRO A 60 -16.48 1.84 -18.09
CA PRO A 60 -17.78 1.37 -17.64
C PRO A 60 -18.13 0.09 -18.40
N GLY A 61 -18.44 -0.96 -17.66
CA GLY A 61 -18.81 -2.27 -18.19
C GLY A 61 -20.23 -2.31 -18.76
N ASP A 62 -20.84 -3.50 -18.71
CA ASP A 62 -22.17 -3.85 -19.25
C ASP A 62 -23.31 -2.95 -18.74
N ASP A 63 -24.58 -3.35 -18.91
CA ASP A 63 -25.81 -2.58 -18.61
C ASP A 63 -25.84 -1.85 -17.24
N LYS A 64 -25.06 -2.31 -16.27
CA LYS A 64 -24.95 -1.73 -14.92
C LYS A 64 -23.84 -0.69 -14.76
N SER A 65 -23.00 -0.47 -15.77
CA SER A 65 -21.91 0.53 -15.78
C SER A 65 -20.93 0.41 -14.59
N TYR A 66 -20.58 -0.81 -14.19
CA TYR A 66 -19.52 -1.03 -13.19
C TYR A 66 -18.18 -0.49 -13.71
N ASN A 67 -17.49 0.29 -12.88
CA ASN A 67 -16.25 1.00 -13.23
C ASN A 67 -15.10 0.74 -12.23
N ALA A 68 -15.31 -0.20 -11.31
CA ALA A 68 -14.30 -0.68 -10.38
C ALA A 68 -14.42 -2.20 -10.17
N CYS A 69 -13.34 -2.79 -9.65
CA CYS A 69 -13.28 -4.18 -9.25
C CYS A 69 -12.58 -4.29 -7.89
N LEU A 70 -13.23 -4.94 -6.93
CA LEU A 70 -12.63 -5.33 -5.66
C LEU A 70 -11.98 -6.70 -5.86
N VAL A 71 -10.67 -6.76 -5.65
CA VAL A 71 -9.86 -7.97 -5.76
C VAL A 71 -9.60 -8.49 -4.36
N ILE A 72 -9.93 -9.76 -4.13
CA ILE A 72 -9.65 -10.46 -2.88
C ILE A 72 -8.82 -11.68 -3.20
N VAL A 73 -7.61 -11.75 -2.65
CA VAL A 73 -6.67 -12.86 -2.88
C VAL A 73 -6.39 -13.57 -1.57
N ASP A 74 -6.68 -14.87 -1.53
CA ASP A 74 -6.26 -15.72 -0.43
C ASP A 74 -4.74 -15.90 -0.44
N ARG A 75 -4.10 -15.57 0.67
CA ARG A 75 -2.65 -15.71 0.79
C ARG A 75 -2.20 -17.17 0.79
N TYR A 76 -3.00 -18.08 1.34
CA TYR A 76 -2.64 -19.50 1.44
C TYR A 76 -2.64 -20.18 0.06
N SER A 77 -3.79 -20.21 -0.59
CA SER A 77 -4.00 -20.92 -1.85
C SER A 77 -3.65 -20.10 -3.10
N LYS A 78 -3.46 -18.79 -2.96
CA LYS A 78 -3.39 -17.82 -4.07
C LYS A 78 -4.67 -17.76 -4.93
N THR A 79 -5.77 -18.29 -4.42
CA THR A 79 -7.09 -18.17 -5.07
C THR A 79 -7.56 -16.72 -5.00
N GLN A 80 -8.19 -16.27 -6.07
CA GLN A 80 -8.61 -14.88 -6.25
C GLN A 80 -10.11 -14.79 -6.55
N ILE A 81 -10.76 -13.81 -5.95
CA ILE A 81 -12.16 -13.45 -6.17
C ILE A 81 -12.18 -12.01 -6.68
N PHE A 82 -12.89 -11.80 -7.78
CA PHE A 82 -13.10 -10.50 -8.41
C PHE A 82 -14.56 -10.11 -8.26
N LEU A 83 -14.83 -8.96 -7.65
CA LEU A 83 -16.18 -8.43 -7.50
C LEU A 83 -16.29 -7.13 -8.30
N THR A 84 -17.20 -7.11 -9.26
CA THR A 84 -17.56 -5.89 -9.98
C THR A 84 -18.38 -4.96 -9.09
N CYS A 85 -18.01 -3.68 -9.11
CA CYS A 85 -18.49 -2.67 -8.19
C CYS A 85 -18.33 -1.27 -8.80
N HIS A 86 -18.85 -0.26 -8.11
CA HIS A 86 -18.66 1.13 -8.48
C HIS A 86 -17.51 1.78 -7.71
N LYS A 87 -16.79 2.69 -8.38
CA LYS A 87 -15.73 3.48 -7.77
C LYS A 87 -16.23 4.28 -6.56
N ASP A 88 -17.49 4.70 -6.58
CA ASP A 88 -18.08 5.58 -5.55
C ASP A 88 -18.78 4.79 -4.42
N GLU A 89 -18.60 3.47 -4.35
CA GLU A 89 -19.11 2.65 -3.24
C GLU A 89 -18.49 3.07 -1.90
N THR A 90 -19.35 3.12 -0.87
CA THR A 90 -18.93 3.43 0.50
C THR A 90 -18.30 2.20 1.17
N ALA A 91 -17.67 2.42 2.33
CA ALA A 91 -17.17 1.33 3.17
C ALA A 91 -18.28 0.35 3.58
N LEU A 92 -19.51 0.84 3.81
CA LEU A 92 -20.66 0.00 4.14
C LEU A 92 -21.08 -0.86 2.95
N ASP A 93 -21.18 -0.27 1.75
CA ASP A 93 -21.53 -1.01 0.53
C ASP A 93 -20.51 -2.11 0.26
N THR A 94 -19.23 -1.80 0.46
CA THR A 94 -18.11 -2.75 0.35
C THR A 94 -18.27 -3.91 1.34
N ALA A 95 -18.55 -3.62 2.61
CA ALA A 95 -18.73 -4.63 3.63
C ALA A 95 -19.90 -5.57 3.30
N LEU A 96 -21.03 -5.00 2.83
CA LEU A 96 -22.19 -5.77 2.39
C LEU A 96 -21.90 -6.60 1.14
N LEU A 97 -21.13 -6.06 0.19
CA LEU A 97 -20.70 -6.77 -1.02
C LEU A 97 -19.88 -8.01 -0.66
N ILE A 98 -18.91 -7.88 0.24
CA ILE A 98 -18.07 -8.98 0.72
C ILE A 98 -18.92 -9.99 1.50
N TRP A 99 -19.76 -9.52 2.42
CA TRP A 99 -20.59 -10.39 3.25
C TRP A 99 -21.50 -11.27 2.40
N ASN A 100 -22.18 -10.66 1.42
CA ASN A 100 -23.17 -11.36 0.61
C ASN A 100 -22.53 -12.27 -0.45
N ARG A 101 -21.43 -11.84 -1.09
CA ARG A 101 -20.85 -12.52 -2.26
C ARG A 101 -19.59 -13.33 -1.98
N VAL A 102 -18.96 -13.18 -0.81
CA VAL A 102 -17.67 -13.81 -0.54
C VAL A 102 -17.78 -14.73 0.66
N ILE A 103 -18.25 -14.22 1.81
CA ILE A 103 -18.33 -15.00 3.05
C ILE A 103 -19.27 -16.19 2.92
N SER A 104 -20.23 -16.16 2.00
CA SER A 104 -21.11 -17.31 1.67
C SER A 104 -20.37 -18.46 0.98
N HIS A 105 -19.25 -18.17 0.28
CA HIS A 105 -18.46 -19.14 -0.47
C HIS A 105 -17.11 -19.45 0.18
N THR A 106 -16.68 -18.66 1.17
CA THR A 106 -15.40 -18.79 1.87
C THR A 106 -15.59 -18.93 3.38
N CYS A 107 -14.48 -19.06 4.12
CA CYS A 107 -14.47 -18.88 5.57
C CYS A 107 -14.37 -17.38 5.93
N LEU A 108 -14.61 -17.07 7.20
CA LEU A 108 -14.35 -15.74 7.77
C LEU A 108 -12.85 -15.43 7.78
N PHE A 109 -12.50 -14.24 7.30
CA PHE A 109 -11.12 -13.76 7.31
C PHE A 109 -10.69 -13.40 8.74
N LYS A 110 -9.54 -13.89 9.18
CA LYS A 110 -8.95 -13.45 10.45
C LYS A 110 -8.11 -12.20 10.30
N LYS A 111 -7.52 -11.99 9.11
CA LYS A 111 -6.69 -10.84 8.81
C LYS A 111 -6.89 -10.37 7.38
N ILE A 112 -7.13 -9.08 7.22
CA ILE A 112 -7.19 -8.39 5.93
C ILE A 112 -5.93 -7.54 5.81
N ILE A 113 -5.27 -7.61 4.65
CA ILE A 113 -4.13 -6.78 4.29
C ILE A 113 -4.54 -5.98 3.07
N SER A 114 -4.79 -4.69 3.29
CA SER A 114 -5.13 -3.72 2.25
C SER A 114 -4.16 -2.54 2.28
N ASP A 115 -4.28 -1.65 1.32
CA ASP A 115 -3.70 -0.32 1.40
C ASP A 115 -4.50 0.58 2.36
N ARG A 116 -4.23 1.89 2.31
CA ARG A 116 -4.92 2.89 3.13
C ARG A 116 -6.02 3.61 2.36
N ASP A 117 -6.69 2.92 1.44
CA ASP A 117 -7.88 3.48 0.78
C ASP A 117 -8.96 3.80 1.84
N PRO A 118 -9.61 4.98 1.78
CA PRO A 118 -10.67 5.37 2.71
C PRO A 118 -11.81 4.36 2.85
N LYS A 119 -12.01 3.47 1.87
CA LYS A 119 -13.03 2.41 1.94
C LYS A 119 -12.70 1.30 2.94
N PHE A 120 -11.44 1.19 3.35
CA PHE A 120 -10.96 0.19 4.32
C PHE A 120 -10.69 0.78 5.73
N LEU A 121 -10.83 2.09 5.90
CA LEU A 121 -10.59 2.82 7.16
C LEU A 121 -11.92 3.19 7.83
#